data_AF-A0A2V6H7H8-F1
#
_entry.id   AF-A0A2V6H7H8-F1
#
_cell.length_a   1.000
_cell.length_b   1.000
_cell.length_c   1.000
_cell.angle_alpha   90.00
_cell.angle_beta   90.00
_cell.angle_gamma   90.00
#
_symmetry.space_group_name_H-M   'P 1'
#
loop_
_entity.id
_entity.type
_entity.pdbx_description
1 polymer ?
#
loop_
_entity_poly.entity_id
_entity_poly.type
_entity_poly.pdbx_seq_one_letter_code
_entity_poly.pdbx_strand_id
1 'polypeptide(L)'
;MGDLIVPERGSAKASDSMLPRKVVVPISTVNRVCPEVTREASTGRNLTAVANAKATRRVIYPNSDGSKKVTITIHEYPTASDASSAYQEAVAKSKTVPGFKPVPAENLGQNAFVGTVTQGGETHIGLGALHSVLIVGATLAGYDPKPGEHSQTHLPNRRGRTRRQSRCRSKPTEIVAPASNMFPISFVILAVSICAK
;
A
#
# COMPACT_ATOMS: atom_id res chain seq x y z
N MET A 1 -46.61 -25.36 -2.50
CA MET A 1 -46.07 -24.20 -3.23
C MET A 1 -45.67 -23.18 -2.19
N GLY A 2 -44.44 -22.72 -2.00
CA GLY A 2 -43.12 -22.96 -2.55
C GLY A 2 -42.24 -21.98 -1.79
N ASP A 3 -41.38 -22.46 -0.90
CA ASP A 3 -40.55 -21.61 -0.06
C ASP A 3 -39.52 -20.85 -0.91
N LEU A 4 -39.60 -19.52 -0.83
CA LEU A 4 -38.63 -18.59 -1.38
C LEU A 4 -37.30 -18.76 -0.63
N ILE A 5 -36.39 -19.54 -1.22
CA ILE A 5 -34.98 -19.52 -0.85
C ILE A 5 -34.41 -18.16 -1.26
N VAL A 6 -34.32 -17.25 -0.30
CA VAL A 6 -33.48 -16.07 -0.40
C VAL A 6 -32.03 -16.56 -0.47
N PRO A 7 -31.23 -16.23 -1.50
CA PRO A 7 -29.82 -16.55 -1.46
C PRO A 7 -29.18 -15.70 -0.36
N GLU A 8 -28.78 -16.34 0.75
CA GLU A 8 -27.82 -15.77 1.68
C GLU A 8 -26.63 -15.27 0.86
N ARG A 9 -26.37 -13.97 0.93
CA ARG A 9 -25.11 -13.40 0.43
C ARG A 9 -24.02 -14.03 1.29
N GLY A 10 -23.41 -15.09 0.76
CA GLY A 10 -22.30 -15.78 1.39
C GLY A 10 -21.29 -14.74 1.83
N SER A 11 -21.16 -14.58 3.15
CA SER A 11 -20.06 -13.87 3.76
C SER A 11 -18.80 -14.53 3.25
N ALA A 12 -18.16 -13.86 2.30
CA ALA A 12 -17.02 -14.36 1.57
C ALA A 12 -15.89 -14.64 2.57
N LYS A 13 -15.71 -15.91 2.93
CA LYS A 13 -14.56 -16.34 3.70
C LYS A 13 -13.34 -16.14 2.82
N ALA A 14 -12.45 -15.23 3.22
CA ALA A 14 -11.07 -15.28 2.75
C ALA A 14 -10.60 -16.73 2.91
N SER A 15 -10.19 -17.36 1.80
CA SER A 15 -9.70 -18.73 1.80
C SER A 15 -8.62 -18.87 2.89
N ASP A 16 -8.61 -19.98 3.64
CA ASP A 16 -7.70 -20.18 4.77
C ASP A 16 -6.20 -20.20 4.38
N SER A 17 -5.90 -20.03 3.09
CA SER A 17 -4.57 -20.01 2.52
C SER A 17 -3.80 -18.72 2.85
N MET A 18 -2.53 -18.91 3.20
CA MET A 18 -1.60 -17.83 3.48
C MET A 18 -0.62 -17.67 2.31
N LEU A 19 -0.45 -16.45 1.81
CA LEU A 19 0.51 -16.18 0.73
C LEU A 19 1.94 -16.57 1.14
N PRO A 20 2.82 -16.99 0.22
CA PRO A 20 4.20 -17.36 0.54
C PRO A 20 5.02 -16.14 1.01
N ARG A 21 6.07 -16.36 1.81
CA ARG A 21 6.92 -15.27 2.33
C ARG A 21 7.61 -14.43 1.26
N LYS A 22 7.80 -14.96 0.05
CA LYS A 22 8.43 -14.22 -1.07
C LYS A 22 7.70 -12.93 -1.47
N VAL A 23 6.41 -12.78 -1.13
CA VAL A 23 5.65 -11.56 -1.41
C VAL A 23 5.82 -10.49 -0.32
N VAL A 24 6.45 -10.85 0.82
CA VAL A 24 6.70 -9.92 1.92
C VAL A 24 7.72 -8.88 1.50
N VAL A 25 7.42 -7.62 1.78
CA VAL A 25 8.36 -6.52 1.59
C VAL A 25 9.47 -6.67 2.65
N PRO A 26 10.75 -6.77 2.25
CA PRO A 26 11.84 -6.87 3.23
C PRO A 26 11.88 -5.62 4.13
N ILE A 27 12.23 -5.80 5.41
CA ILE A 27 12.39 -4.67 6.33
C ILE A 27 13.40 -3.64 5.82
N SER A 28 14.47 -4.06 5.16
CA SER A 28 15.45 -3.14 4.57
C SER A 28 14.84 -2.20 3.54
N THR A 29 13.74 -2.60 2.89
CA THR A 29 12.96 -1.73 2.01
C THR A 29 12.05 -0.82 2.80
N VAL A 30 11.35 -1.34 3.82
CA VAL A 30 10.44 -0.55 4.66
C VAL A 30 11.20 0.54 5.43
N ASN A 31 12.37 0.22 5.99
CA ASN A 31 13.19 1.17 6.73
C ASN A 31 13.73 2.31 5.84
N ARG A 32 14.01 2.06 4.55
CA ARG A 32 14.46 3.12 3.62
C ARG A 32 13.42 4.24 3.44
N VAL A 33 12.15 3.93 3.65
CA VAL A 33 11.03 4.88 3.51
C VAL A 33 10.50 5.33 4.87
N CYS A 34 10.47 4.46 5.86
CA CYS A 34 10.10 4.73 7.25
C CYS A 34 11.27 4.36 8.18
N PRO A 35 12.29 5.24 8.32
CA PRO A 35 13.52 4.91 9.04
C PRO A 35 13.31 4.61 10.53
N GLU A 36 12.22 5.09 11.12
CA GLU A 36 11.90 4.83 12.52
C GLU A 36 11.48 3.39 12.77
N VAL A 37 11.03 2.68 11.73
CA VAL A 37 10.64 1.28 11.82
C VAL A 37 11.88 0.39 11.72
N THR A 38 12.15 -0.38 12.78
CA THR A 38 13.43 -1.07 12.98
C THR A 38 13.32 -2.60 12.99
N ARG A 39 12.12 -3.18 13.07
CA ARG A 39 11.93 -4.64 13.08
C ARG A 39 10.66 -5.11 12.36
N GLU A 40 10.66 -6.37 11.91
CA GLU A 40 9.44 -7.13 11.60
C GLU A 40 8.99 -7.79 12.91
N ALA A 41 7.80 -7.44 13.40
CA ALA A 41 7.30 -7.99 14.67
C ALA A 41 6.33 -9.16 14.46
N SER A 42 5.58 -9.17 13.37
CA SER A 42 4.69 -10.29 13.06
C SER A 42 4.44 -10.44 11.57
N THR A 43 4.23 -11.67 11.15
CA THR A 43 3.67 -11.98 9.84
C THR A 43 2.67 -13.12 9.96
N GLY A 44 1.59 -13.05 9.19
CA GLY A 44 0.56 -14.07 9.22
C GLY A 44 -0.55 -13.78 8.23
N ARG A 45 -1.69 -14.40 8.44
CA ARG A 45 -2.89 -14.18 7.64
C ARG A 45 -3.48 -12.79 7.89
N ASN A 46 -4.16 -12.26 6.88
CA ASN A 46 -4.96 -11.06 7.01
C ASN A 46 -6.46 -11.38 6.87
N LEU A 47 -7.25 -11.08 7.90
CA LEU A 47 -8.69 -11.35 7.92
C LEU A 47 -9.54 -10.14 7.46
N THR A 48 -8.90 -9.01 7.15
CA THR A 48 -9.60 -7.79 6.67
C THR A 48 -9.75 -7.75 5.16
N ALA A 49 -9.38 -8.83 4.45
CA ALA A 49 -9.62 -8.92 3.02
C ALA A 49 -11.13 -8.88 2.73
N VAL A 50 -11.48 -8.15 1.68
CA VAL A 50 -12.85 -8.03 1.23
C VAL A 50 -13.13 -9.14 0.22
N ALA A 51 -14.39 -9.57 0.10
CA ALA A 51 -14.78 -10.64 -0.83
C ALA A 51 -13.94 -11.93 -0.66
N ASN A 52 -13.91 -12.76 -1.71
CA ASN A 52 -13.33 -14.10 -1.67
C ASN A 52 -11.84 -14.08 -2.06
N ALA A 53 -11.01 -13.46 -1.22
CA ALA A 53 -9.57 -13.56 -1.39
C ALA A 53 -9.13 -15.03 -1.32
N LYS A 54 -8.34 -15.46 -2.31
CA LYS A 54 -7.77 -16.82 -2.42
C LYS A 54 -6.64 -17.05 -1.41
N ALA A 55 -5.86 -16.02 -1.12
CA ALA A 55 -4.81 -16.09 -0.11
C ALA A 55 -4.49 -14.69 0.42
N THR A 56 -4.08 -14.61 1.68
CA THR A 56 -3.70 -13.33 2.28
C THR A 56 -2.39 -13.40 3.05
N ARG A 57 -1.75 -12.25 3.20
CA ARG A 57 -0.67 -12.05 4.16
C ARG A 57 -0.70 -10.64 4.74
N ARG A 58 -0.39 -10.55 6.02
CA ARG A 58 -0.13 -9.31 6.77
C ARG A 58 1.28 -9.37 7.33
N VAL A 59 1.94 -8.22 7.36
CA VAL A 59 3.22 -8.03 8.05
C VAL A 59 3.16 -6.73 8.83
N ILE A 60 3.65 -6.75 10.06
CA ILE A 60 3.68 -5.60 10.95
C ILE A 60 5.13 -5.26 11.25
N TYR A 61 5.51 -4.02 10.95
CA TYR A 61 6.82 -3.46 11.21
C TYR A 61 6.71 -2.27 12.16
N PRO A 62 6.98 -2.46 13.45
CA PRO A 62 7.02 -1.35 14.40
C PRO A 62 8.44 -0.82 14.61
N ASN A 63 8.52 0.36 15.22
CA ASN A 63 9.72 0.83 15.90
C ASN A 63 9.90 0.12 17.26
N SER A 64 10.96 0.48 17.99
CA SER A 64 11.35 -0.22 19.21
C SER A 64 10.29 -0.16 20.32
N ASP A 65 9.67 1.00 20.53
CA ASP A 65 8.66 1.26 21.56
C ASP A 65 7.21 1.00 21.09
N GLY A 66 7.00 0.76 19.79
CA GLY A 66 5.69 0.49 19.20
C GLY A 66 4.86 1.74 18.88
N SER A 67 5.36 2.95 19.15
CA SER A 67 4.66 4.21 18.86
C SER A 67 4.49 4.46 17.36
N LYS A 68 5.39 3.93 16.52
CA LYS A 68 5.29 3.98 15.06
C LYS A 68 5.19 2.58 14.49
N LYS A 69 4.26 2.40 13.57
CA LYS A 69 3.98 1.08 12.99
C LYS A 69 3.53 1.18 11.55
N VAL A 70 4.17 0.38 10.70
CA VAL A 70 3.75 0.12 9.33
C VAL A 70 3.14 -1.27 9.28
N THR A 71 1.91 -1.39 8.79
CA THR A 71 1.27 -2.68 8.50
C THR A 71 1.10 -2.81 7.01
N ILE A 72 1.64 -3.87 6.41
CA ILE A 72 1.47 -4.18 4.99
C ILE A 72 0.57 -5.40 4.86
N THR A 73 -0.42 -5.33 3.99
CA THR A 73 -1.32 -6.43 3.66
C THR A 73 -1.29 -6.71 2.17
N ILE A 74 -1.38 -7.99 1.81
CA ILE A 74 -1.44 -8.44 0.42
C ILE A 74 -2.56 -9.47 0.35
N HIS A 75 -3.50 -9.25 -0.56
CA HIS A 75 -4.60 -10.17 -0.84
C HIS A 75 -4.50 -10.61 -2.31
N GLU A 76 -4.49 -11.91 -2.56
CA GLU A 76 -4.59 -12.49 -3.90
C GLU A 76 -6.02 -12.95 -4.15
N TYR A 77 -6.57 -12.61 -5.31
CA TYR A 77 -7.90 -13.00 -5.75
C TYR A 77 -7.82 -14.01 -6.89
N PRO A 78 -8.88 -14.80 -7.14
CA PRO A 78 -8.89 -15.78 -8.22
C PRO A 78 -8.70 -15.15 -9.60
N THR A 79 -9.33 -14.00 -9.85
CA THR A 79 -9.25 -13.28 -11.12
C THR A 79 -9.00 -11.78 -10.94
N ALA A 80 -8.58 -11.12 -12.02
CA ALA A 80 -8.41 -9.65 -12.01
C ALA A 80 -9.74 -8.92 -11.83
N SER A 81 -10.84 -9.50 -12.31
CA SER A 81 -12.18 -8.93 -12.08
C SER A 81 -12.55 -8.99 -10.60
N ASP A 82 -12.32 -10.14 -9.95
CA ASP A 82 -12.56 -10.28 -8.51
C ASP A 82 -11.72 -9.29 -7.70
N ALA A 83 -10.44 -9.14 -8.04
CA ALA A 83 -9.55 -8.18 -7.40
C ALA A 83 -10.03 -6.73 -7.60
N SER A 84 -10.49 -6.38 -8.81
CA SER A 84 -11.02 -5.04 -9.10
C SER A 84 -12.28 -4.74 -8.29
N SER A 85 -13.25 -5.65 -8.28
CA SER A 85 -14.47 -5.51 -7.49
C SER A 85 -14.17 -5.39 -6.00
N ALA A 86 -13.29 -6.24 -5.47
CA ALA A 86 -12.88 -6.19 -4.06
C ALA A 86 -12.13 -4.89 -3.73
N TYR A 87 -11.31 -4.38 -4.65
CA TYR A 87 -10.62 -3.09 -4.48
C TYR A 87 -11.60 -1.93 -4.39
N GLN A 88 -12.57 -1.86 -5.31
CA GLN A 88 -13.60 -0.80 -5.28
C GLN A 88 -14.45 -0.87 -4.01
N GLU A 89 -14.80 -2.09 -3.55
CA GLU A 89 -15.51 -2.28 -2.29
C GLU A 89 -14.66 -1.82 -1.08
N ALA A 90 -13.36 -2.15 -1.06
CA ALA A 90 -12.45 -1.71 0.00
C ALA A 90 -12.29 -0.18 0.05
N VAL A 91 -12.19 0.47 -1.12
CA VAL A 91 -12.16 1.94 -1.23
C VAL A 91 -13.48 2.54 -0.74
N ALA A 92 -14.63 1.98 -1.14
CA ALA A 92 -15.94 2.43 -0.68
C ALA A 92 -16.07 2.32 0.85
N LYS A 93 -15.69 1.17 1.43
CA LYS A 93 -15.67 0.97 2.90
C LYS A 93 -14.76 1.96 3.61
N SER A 94 -13.58 2.23 3.07
CA SER A 94 -12.64 3.19 3.66
C SER A 94 -13.24 4.61 3.75
N LYS A 95 -14.00 5.03 2.73
CA LYS A 95 -14.69 6.32 2.71
C LYS A 95 -15.83 6.45 3.73
N THR A 96 -16.36 5.32 4.23
CA THR A 96 -17.41 5.31 5.25
C THR A 96 -16.87 5.42 6.68
N VAL A 97 -15.55 5.30 6.88
CA VAL A 97 -14.95 5.39 8.21
C VAL A 97 -15.09 6.82 8.75
N PRO A 98 -15.65 7.02 9.96
CA PRO A 98 -15.74 8.35 10.55
C PRO A 98 -14.35 9.00 10.67
N GLY A 99 -14.26 10.27 10.23
CA GLY A 99 -12.99 11.01 10.21
C GLY A 99 -12.11 10.72 8.99
N PHE A 100 -12.59 9.93 8.02
CA PHE A 100 -11.87 9.68 6.77
C PHE A 100 -11.65 10.97 5.97
N LYS A 101 -10.41 11.21 5.54
CA LYS A 101 -10.03 12.29 4.62
C LYS A 101 -9.20 11.72 3.47
N PRO A 102 -9.61 11.88 2.20
CA PRO A 102 -8.78 11.46 1.08
C PRO A 102 -7.52 12.32 1.01
N VAL A 103 -6.40 11.71 0.64
CA VAL A 103 -5.14 12.43 0.35
C VAL A 103 -4.92 12.40 -1.15
N PRO A 104 -4.79 13.58 -1.81
CA PRO A 104 -4.46 13.63 -3.24
C PRO A 104 -3.15 12.89 -3.51
N ALA A 105 -3.20 11.96 -4.48
CA ALA A 105 -2.03 11.17 -4.86
C ALA A 105 -1.96 11.07 -6.39
N GLU A 106 -1.79 12.23 -7.04
CA GLU A 106 -1.81 12.41 -8.50
C GLU A 106 -0.81 11.49 -9.23
N ASN A 107 0.27 11.08 -8.54
CA ASN A 107 1.32 10.22 -9.07
C ASN A 107 1.05 8.70 -8.94
N LEU A 108 -0.02 8.29 -8.24
CA LEU A 108 -0.29 6.86 -7.97
C LEU A 108 -1.21 6.19 -9.02
N GLY A 109 -1.83 6.97 -9.91
CA GLY A 109 -2.76 6.48 -10.94
C GLY A 109 -4.12 6.03 -10.39
N GLN A 110 -5.02 5.61 -11.28
CA GLN A 110 -6.42 5.25 -10.93
C GLN A 110 -6.56 3.98 -10.07
N ASN A 111 -5.52 3.14 -10.05
CA ASN A 111 -5.52 1.87 -9.32
C ASN A 111 -4.94 1.99 -7.92
N ALA A 112 -4.87 3.20 -7.37
CA ALA A 112 -4.34 3.46 -6.05
C ALA A 112 -5.18 4.52 -5.31
N PHE A 113 -5.14 4.43 -3.99
CA PHE A 113 -5.92 5.26 -3.08
C PHE A 113 -5.10 5.53 -1.83
N VAL A 114 -5.21 6.76 -1.33
CA VAL A 114 -4.63 7.19 -0.05
C VAL A 114 -5.69 7.95 0.73
N GLY A 115 -5.76 7.69 2.02
CA GLY A 115 -6.53 8.52 2.92
C GLY A 115 -6.06 8.40 4.35
N THR A 116 -6.57 9.30 5.18
CA THR A 116 -6.24 9.39 6.59
C THR A 116 -7.49 9.22 7.41
N VAL A 117 -7.35 8.63 8.59
CA VAL A 117 -8.42 8.50 9.58
C VAL A 117 -7.82 8.93 10.91
N THR A 118 -8.42 9.92 11.55
CA THR A 118 -8.05 10.33 12.91
C THR A 118 -9.16 9.94 13.87
N GLN A 119 -8.87 9.05 14.83
CA GLN A 119 -9.81 8.61 15.86
C GLN A 119 -9.10 8.57 17.21
N GLY A 120 -9.73 9.13 18.25
CA GLY A 120 -9.18 9.11 19.61
C GLY A 120 -7.82 9.81 19.77
N GLY A 121 -7.47 10.75 18.89
CA GLY A 121 -6.17 11.42 18.88
C GLY A 121 -5.07 10.71 18.09
N GLU A 122 -5.32 9.48 17.61
CA GLU A 122 -4.39 8.75 16.75
C GLU A 122 -4.78 8.91 15.28
N THR A 123 -3.79 9.25 14.44
CA THR A 123 -3.97 9.29 13.00
C THR A 123 -3.39 8.05 12.34
N HIS A 124 -4.21 7.41 11.51
CA HIS A 124 -3.83 6.31 10.63
C HIS A 124 -3.84 6.78 9.19
N ILE A 125 -2.75 6.53 8.48
CA ILE A 125 -2.66 6.77 7.03
C ILE A 125 -2.84 5.43 6.33
N GLY A 126 -3.93 5.27 5.60
CA GLY A 126 -4.26 4.06 4.84
C GLY A 126 -3.98 4.25 3.36
N LEU A 127 -3.32 3.26 2.76
CA LEU A 127 -3.02 3.20 1.33
C LEU A 127 -3.49 1.87 0.78
N GLY A 128 -3.99 1.87 -0.45
CA GLY A 128 -4.37 0.66 -1.17
C GLY A 128 -4.04 0.80 -2.65
N ALA A 129 -3.61 -0.30 -3.28
CA ALA A 129 -3.59 -0.40 -4.73
C ALA A 129 -3.92 -1.78 -5.25
N LEU A 130 -4.40 -1.77 -6.48
CA LEU A 130 -4.75 -2.92 -7.28
C LEU A 130 -3.69 -3.16 -8.36
N HIS A 131 -3.29 -4.42 -8.51
CA HIS A 131 -2.49 -4.86 -9.65
C HIS A 131 -2.76 -6.30 -10.03
N SER A 132 -3.29 -6.48 -11.24
CA SER A 132 -3.72 -7.78 -11.73
C SER A 132 -4.67 -8.42 -10.71
N VAL A 133 -4.26 -9.54 -10.10
CA VAL A 133 -5.03 -10.28 -9.09
C VAL A 133 -4.70 -9.89 -7.64
N LEU A 134 -3.80 -8.93 -7.42
CA LEU A 134 -3.32 -8.54 -6.10
C LEU A 134 -3.89 -7.20 -5.66
N ILE A 135 -4.30 -7.13 -4.40
CA ILE A 135 -4.50 -5.87 -3.67
C ILE A 135 -3.41 -5.76 -2.63
N VAL A 136 -2.68 -4.64 -2.64
CA VAL A 136 -1.67 -4.30 -1.64
C VAL A 136 -2.17 -3.13 -0.81
N GLY A 137 -2.26 -3.31 0.50
CA GLY A 137 -2.60 -2.26 1.44
C GLY A 137 -1.44 -1.93 2.36
N ALA A 138 -1.27 -0.65 2.71
CA ALA A 138 -0.36 -0.21 3.75
C ALA A 138 -1.09 0.68 4.77
N THR A 139 -0.75 0.55 6.04
CA THR A 139 -1.27 1.40 7.11
C THR A 139 -0.12 1.90 7.97
N LEU A 140 0.03 3.22 8.05
CA LEU A 140 0.97 3.89 8.94
C LEU A 140 0.21 4.39 10.16
N ALA A 141 0.66 4.02 11.35
CA ALA A 141 0.16 4.50 12.63
C ALA A 141 1.27 5.22 13.40
N GLY A 142 0.94 6.31 14.09
CA GLY A 142 1.92 7.17 14.77
C GLY A 142 2.69 8.09 13.81
N TYR A 143 2.14 8.35 12.63
CA TYR A 143 2.68 9.27 11.64
C TYR A 143 1.70 10.42 11.43
N ASP A 144 2.22 11.64 11.39
CA ASP A 144 1.43 12.81 11.06
C ASP A 144 1.22 12.88 9.54
N PRO A 145 -0.03 13.03 9.07
CA PRO A 145 -0.28 13.24 7.66
C PRO A 145 0.26 14.62 7.28
N LYS A 146 1.26 14.67 6.41
CA LYS A 146 1.70 15.96 5.87
C LYS A 146 0.56 16.58 5.05
N PRO A 147 0.25 17.87 5.25
CA PRO A 147 -0.52 18.62 4.26
C PRO A 147 0.20 18.49 2.93
N GLY A 148 -0.47 18.00 1.89
CA GLY A 148 0.08 18.10 0.55
C GLY A 148 0.35 19.58 0.28
N GLU A 149 1.61 19.96 0.13
CA GLU A 149 1.95 21.28 -0.40
C GLU A 149 1.49 21.30 -1.85
N HIS A 150 0.23 21.66 -2.06
CA HIS A 150 -0.20 22.33 -3.27
C HIS A 150 0.40 23.73 -3.26
N SER A 151 1.69 23.82 -3.55
CA SER A 151 2.28 25.02 -4.12
C SER A 151 2.54 24.69 -5.58
N GLN A 152 1.77 25.32 -6.47
CA GLN A 152 2.14 25.44 -7.86
C GLN A 152 3.57 26.02 -7.90
N THR A 153 4.57 25.18 -8.11
CA THR A 153 5.91 25.68 -8.45
C THR A 153 5.82 26.18 -9.87
N HIS A 154 5.46 27.46 -9.98
CA HIS A 154 5.64 28.28 -11.15
C HIS A 154 7.09 28.09 -11.62
N LEU A 155 7.29 27.39 -12.74
CA LEU A 155 8.60 27.29 -13.39
C LEU A 155 9.07 28.71 -13.75
N PRO A 156 10.19 29.22 -13.21
CA PRO A 156 10.83 30.37 -13.82
C PRO A 156 11.58 29.88 -15.06
N ASN A 157 11.08 30.35 -16.21
CA ASN A 157 11.76 30.31 -17.50
C ASN A 157 13.16 30.93 -17.38
N ARG A 158 14.23 30.15 -17.58
CA ARG A 158 15.55 30.69 -17.95
C ARG A 158 16.17 29.88 -19.06
N ARG A 159 16.14 30.47 -20.26
CA ARG A 159 17.06 30.20 -21.37
C ARG A 159 18.50 30.46 -20.93
N GLY A 160 19.42 29.55 -21.28
CA GLY A 160 20.86 29.81 -21.24
C GLY A 160 21.71 28.53 -21.34
N ARG A 161 22.40 28.37 -22.48
CA ARG A 161 23.48 27.39 -22.78
C ARG A 161 24.50 27.25 -21.62
N THR A 162 25.28 26.19 -21.40
CA THR A 162 26.22 25.55 -22.36
C THR A 162 26.83 24.24 -21.79
N ARG A 163 26.97 23.25 -22.67
CA ARG A 163 27.89 22.09 -22.77
C ARG A 163 29.14 22.03 -21.83
N ARG A 164 29.33 20.91 -21.11
CA ARG A 164 30.56 20.06 -21.16
C ARG A 164 30.43 18.76 -20.35
N GLN A 165 30.94 17.69 -20.97
CA GLN A 165 31.07 16.32 -20.46
C GLN A 165 32.06 16.21 -19.30
N SER A 166 31.80 15.28 -18.37
CA SER A 166 32.87 14.43 -17.82
C SER A 166 32.32 13.05 -17.46
N ARG A 167 32.98 12.03 -18.02
CA ARG A 167 32.81 10.62 -17.73
C ARG A 167 33.11 10.36 -16.25
N CYS A 168 32.25 9.61 -15.57
CA CYS A 168 32.67 8.68 -14.52
C CYS A 168 31.86 7.39 -14.68
N ARG A 169 32.62 6.31 -14.85
CA ARG A 169 32.18 4.95 -15.16
C ARG A 169 31.99 4.24 -13.82
N SER A 170 30.75 4.03 -13.39
CA SER A 170 30.42 3.10 -12.29
C SER A 170 29.52 2.00 -12.84
N LYS A 171 30.00 0.77 -12.73
CA LYS A 171 29.32 -0.46 -13.13
C LYS A 171 27.96 -0.55 -12.39
N PRO A 172 26.84 -0.89 -13.04
CA PRO A 172 25.66 -1.27 -12.32
C PRO A 172 25.85 -2.70 -11.81
N THR A 173 25.96 -2.86 -10.49
CA THR A 173 25.67 -4.15 -9.86
C THR A 173 24.18 -4.36 -10.02
N GLU A 174 23.81 -5.08 -11.07
CA GLU A 174 22.47 -5.51 -11.36
C GLU A 174 22.05 -6.49 -10.24
N ILE A 175 21.41 -5.96 -9.20
CA ILE A 175 20.62 -6.79 -8.29
C ILE A 175 19.40 -7.19 -9.09
N VAL A 176 19.52 -8.29 -9.84
CA VAL A 176 18.41 -8.95 -10.50
C VAL A 176 17.52 -9.54 -9.42
N ALA A 177 16.61 -8.71 -8.89
CA ALA A 177 15.47 -9.22 -8.17
C ALA A 177 14.56 -9.95 -9.20
N PRO A 178 14.10 -11.17 -8.91
CA PRO A 178 13.26 -11.92 -9.84
C PRO A 178 12.00 -11.10 -10.18
N ALA A 179 11.75 -10.92 -11.48
CA ALA A 179 10.78 -10.00 -12.07
C ALA A 179 9.32 -10.14 -11.57
N SER A 180 9.00 -11.20 -10.82
CA SER A 180 7.68 -11.45 -10.23
C SER A 180 7.45 -10.79 -8.87
N ASN A 181 8.48 -10.23 -8.23
CA ASN A 181 8.37 -9.55 -6.92
C ASN A 181 8.41 -8.01 -7.02
N MET A 182 8.55 -7.47 -8.23
CA MET A 182 8.84 -6.06 -8.45
C MET A 182 7.65 -5.14 -8.13
N PHE A 183 6.42 -5.62 -8.30
CA PHE A 183 5.22 -4.80 -8.11
C PHE A 183 4.90 -4.42 -6.63
N PRO A 184 4.77 -5.35 -5.66
CA PRO A 184 4.44 -4.97 -4.29
C PRO A 184 5.54 -4.12 -3.65
N ILE A 185 6.80 -4.37 -4.02
CA ILE A 185 7.94 -3.61 -3.52
C ILE A 185 7.94 -2.18 -4.09
N SER A 186 7.80 -2.00 -5.40
CA SER A 186 7.82 -0.67 -6.03
C SER A 186 6.62 0.17 -5.64
N PHE A 187 5.43 -0.44 -5.50
CA PHE A 187 4.24 0.24 -5.03
C PHE A 187 4.35 0.64 -3.56
N VAL A 188 4.79 -0.26 -2.67
CA VAL A 188 4.98 0.09 -1.24
C VAL A 188 6.04 1.18 -1.09
N ILE A 189 7.13 1.15 -1.87
CA ILE A 189 8.12 2.23 -1.87
C ILE A 189 7.47 3.55 -2.29
N LEU A 190 6.71 3.59 -3.39
CA LEU A 190 6.07 4.82 -3.88
C LEU A 190 4.99 5.34 -2.92
N ALA A 191 4.13 4.45 -2.43
CA ALA A 191 3.02 4.75 -1.54
C ALA A 191 3.53 5.23 -0.18
N VAL A 192 4.53 4.55 0.41
CA VAL A 192 5.11 4.97 1.69
C VAL A 192 5.98 6.21 1.54
N SER A 193 6.66 6.43 0.41
CA SER A 193 7.43 7.67 0.15
C SER A 193 6.57 8.93 0.09
N ILE A 194 5.28 8.81 -0.23
CA ILE A 194 4.32 9.94 -0.20
C ILE A 194 3.95 10.30 1.25
N CYS A 195 4.02 9.36 2.19
CA CYS A 195 3.55 9.55 3.56
C CYS A 195 4.67 9.70 4.60
N ALA A 196 5.92 9.37 4.27
CA ALA A 196 7.00 9.19 5.25
C ALA A 196 8.22 10.13 5.12
N LYS A 197 8.13 11.21 4.33
CA LYS A 197 9.08 12.31 4.46
C LYS A 197 8.62 13.25 5.54
#